data_AF-A0A7W6J3D3-F1
#
_entry.id   AF-A0A7W6J3D3-F1
#
_cell.length_a   1.000
_cell.length_b   1.000
_cell.length_c   1.000
_cell.angle_alpha   90.00
_cell.angle_beta   90.00
_cell.angle_gamma   90.00
#
_symmetry.space_group_name_H-M   'P 1'
#
loop_
_entity.id
_entity.type
_entity.pdbx_description
1 polymer ?
#
loop_
_entity_poly.entity_id
_entity_poly.type
_entity_poly.pdbx_seq_one_letter_code
_entity_poly.pdbx_strand_id
1 'polypeptide(L)'
;MSSALTVYFDGGCPLCRREIALIRRLDRRGAIRFIDVSDAAQACPIDRAELLARFHASENGRLFSGARAFAAMWRAIPLLRPLGVVADLPLTRPILELAYRGFLRLRPRLQRWLS
;
A
#
# COMPACT_ATOMS: atom_id res chain seq x y z
N MET A 1 17.78 -5.73 13.02
CA MET A 1 17.86 -4.98 11.75
C MET A 1 16.44 -4.92 11.19
N SER A 2 15.77 -3.77 11.29
CA SER A 2 14.42 -3.63 10.77
C SER A 2 14.48 -3.73 9.25
N SER A 3 13.90 -4.79 8.69
CA SER A 3 13.65 -4.88 7.25
C SER A 3 12.91 -3.63 6.81
N ALA A 4 13.57 -2.79 6.01
CA ALA A 4 13.01 -1.53 5.57
C ALA A 4 11.90 -1.83 4.56
N LEU A 5 10.64 -1.70 5.01
CA LEU A 5 9.50 -1.81 4.11
C LEU A 5 9.41 -0.53 3.30
N THR A 6 9.34 -0.66 1.98
CA THR A 6 9.15 0.46 1.06
C THR A 6 7.77 0.38 0.44
N VAL A 7 6.96 1.42 0.57
CA VAL A 7 5.61 1.50 0.00
C VAL A 7 5.63 2.47 -1.17
N TYR A 8 5.13 2.02 -2.31
CA TYR A 8 5.00 2.82 -3.53
C TYR A 8 3.57 3.32 -3.63
N PHE A 9 3.40 4.63 -3.82
CA PHE A 9 2.08 5.25 -3.93
C PHE A 9 2.07 6.37 -4.96
N ASP A 10 0.88 6.70 -5.46
CA ASP A 10 0.67 7.80 -6.39
C ASP A 10 0.17 9.04 -5.64
N GLY A 11 1.03 10.06 -5.54
CA GLY A 11 0.69 11.36 -4.95
C GLY A 11 -0.36 12.15 -5.72
N GLY A 12 -0.54 11.86 -7.02
CA GLY A 12 -1.59 12.45 -7.87
C GLY A 12 -2.99 11.91 -7.57
N CYS A 13 -3.10 10.79 -6.85
CA CYS A 13 -4.38 10.20 -6.47
C CYS A 13 -4.78 10.65 -5.05
N PRO A 14 -5.86 11.45 -4.87
CA PRO A 14 -6.26 11.97 -3.57
C PRO A 14 -6.62 10.86 -2.56
N LEU A 15 -7.13 9.73 -3.04
CA LEU A 15 -7.41 8.55 -2.20
C LEU A 15 -6.11 7.93 -1.66
N CYS A 16 -5.14 7.66 -2.54
CA CYS A 16 -3.85 7.10 -2.14
C CYS A 16 -3.10 8.04 -1.20
N ARG A 17 -3.10 9.35 -1.50
CA ARG A 17 -2.49 10.36 -0.64
C ARG A 17 -3.10 10.37 0.77
N ARG A 18 -4.43 10.27 0.90
CA ARG A 18 -5.11 10.21 2.21
C ARG A 18 -4.76 8.94 2.99
N GLU A 19 -4.75 7.79 2.31
CA GLU A 19 -4.40 6.52 2.93
C GLU A 19 -2.96 6.53 3.44
N ILE A 20 -2.01 6.96 2.59
CA ILE A 20 -0.60 7.08 2.98
C ILE A 20 -0.39 8.13 4.07
N ALA A 21 -1.13 9.24 4.06
CA ALA A 21 -1.06 10.23 5.13
C ALA A 21 -1.53 9.64 6.48
N LEU A 22 -2.58 8.82 6.49
CA LEU A 22 -3.02 8.11 7.69
C LEU A 22 -1.95 7.12 8.18
N ILE A 23 -1.44 6.29 7.28
CA ILE A 23 -0.39 5.30 7.60
C ILE A 23 0.87 6.00 8.11
N ARG A 24 1.32 7.10 7.50
CA ARG A 24 2.46 7.91 7.98
C ARG A 24 2.25 8.46 9.39
N ARG A 25 1.03 8.88 9.73
CA ARG A 25 0.70 9.34 11.09
C ARG A 25 0.73 8.20 12.11
N LEU A 26 0.37 7.00 11.70
CA LEU A 26 0.39 5.80 12.54
C LEU A 26 1.78 5.18 12.65
N ASP A 27 2.64 5.33 11.64
CA ASP A 27 4.03 4.90 11.62
C ASP A 27 4.93 5.79 12.49
N ARG A 28 4.71 5.73 13.80
CA ARG A 28 5.49 6.48 14.80
C ARG A 28 6.96 6.05 14.88
N ARG A 29 7.33 4.91 14.30
CA ARG A 29 8.68 4.35 14.35
C ARG A 29 9.48 4.64 13.08
N GLY A 30 8.87 5.24 12.05
CA GLY A 30 9.50 5.42 10.75
C GLY A 30 9.94 4.10 10.12
N ALA A 31 9.15 3.03 10.35
CA ALA A 31 9.46 1.69 9.85
C ALA A 31 9.24 1.56 8.33
N ILE A 32 8.47 2.48 7.74
CA ILE A 32 8.05 2.44 6.35
C ILE A 32 8.65 3.62 5.58
N ARG A 33 9.34 3.30 4.49
CA ARG A 33 9.78 4.27 3.49
C ARG A 33 8.68 4.45 2.44
N PHE A 34 8.17 5.66 2.28
CA PHE A 34 7.17 5.97 1.25
C PHE A 34 7.85 6.58 0.03
N ILE A 35 7.59 6.02 -1.15
CA ILE A 35 8.09 6.50 -2.44
C ILE A 35 6.90 6.93 -3.29
N ASP A 36 6.92 8.20 -3.70
CA ASP A 36 5.90 8.77 -4.57
C ASP A 36 6.28 8.52 -6.02
N VAL A 37 5.48 7.72 -6.72
CA VAL A 37 5.73 7.34 -8.12
C VAL A 37 5.09 8.33 -9.11
N SER A 38 4.41 9.36 -8.61
CA SER A 38 3.96 10.49 -9.42
C SER A 38 5.08 11.49 -9.72
N ASP A 39 6.12 11.49 -8.89
CA ASP A 39 7.30 12.32 -9.06
C ASP A 39 8.28 11.66 -10.03
N ALA A 40 8.41 12.23 -11.23
CA ALA A 40 9.28 11.72 -12.30
C ALA A 40 10.78 11.74 -11.91
N ALA A 41 11.16 12.44 -10.84
CA ALA A 41 12.52 12.42 -10.32
C ALA A 41 12.86 11.15 -9.51
N GLN A 42 11.85 10.39 -9.08
CA GLN A 42 12.06 9.16 -8.30
C GLN A 42 12.11 7.96 -9.24
N ALA A 43 13.30 7.36 -9.37
CA ALA A 43 13.51 6.16 -10.17
C ALA A 43 12.61 5.02 -9.69
N CYS A 44 11.62 4.66 -10.50
CA CYS A 44 10.71 3.56 -10.22
C CYS A 44 11.08 2.35 -11.07
N PRO A 45 11.32 1.17 -10.48
CA PRO A 45 11.72 -0.02 -11.22
C PRO A 45 10.57 -0.71 -11.97
N ILE A 46 9.36 -0.15 -11.95
CA ILE A 46 8.13 -0.74 -12.48
C ILE A 46 7.42 0.29 -13.34
N ASP A 47 6.73 -0.15 -14.39
CA ASP A 47 5.90 0.71 -15.23
C ASP A 47 4.84 1.42 -14.37
N ARG A 48 4.73 2.74 -14.54
CA ARG A 48 3.79 3.58 -13.79
C ARG A 48 2.36 3.09 -13.97
N ALA A 49 1.99 2.58 -15.14
CA ALA A 49 0.66 2.04 -15.38
C ALA A 49 0.36 0.82 -14.49
N GLU A 50 1.35 -0.03 -14.25
CA GLU A 50 1.22 -1.24 -13.42
C GLU A 50 1.17 -0.90 -11.92
N LEU A 51 1.97 0.09 -11.50
CA LEU A 51 1.92 0.67 -10.15
C LEU A 51 0.60 1.38 -9.87
N LEU A 52 -0.02 1.98 -10.89
CA LEU A 52 -1.35 2.60 -10.75
C LEU A 52 -2.45 1.54 -10.73
N ALA A 53 -2.28 0.43 -11.45
CA ALA A 53 -3.25 -0.65 -11.48
C ALA A 53 -3.37 -1.36 -10.13
N ARG A 54 -2.28 -1.50 -9.37
CA ARG A 54 -2.30 -2.16 -8.07
C ARG A 54 -1.45 -1.48 -6.99
N PHE A 55 -1.85 -1.60 -5.72
CA PHE A 55 -1.03 -1.14 -4.60
C PHE A 55 0.23 -2.02 -4.46
N HIS A 56 1.41 -1.42 -4.23
CA HIS A 56 2.68 -2.14 -4.18
C HIS A 56 3.54 -1.77 -2.96
N ALA A 57 4.22 -2.76 -2.42
CA ALA A 57 5.21 -2.58 -1.36
C ALA A 57 6.38 -3.55 -1.57
N SER A 58 7.60 -3.14 -1.23
CA SER A 58 8.80 -3.97 -1.29
C SER A 58 9.38 -4.16 0.11
N GLU A 59 9.67 -5.39 0.49
CA GLU A 59 10.36 -5.73 1.74
C GLU A 59 11.58 -6.57 1.39
N ASN A 60 12.79 -6.13 1.77
CA ASN A 60 14.05 -6.85 1.51
C ASN A 60 14.24 -7.29 0.05
N GLY A 61 13.84 -6.47 -0.92
CA GLY A 61 13.94 -6.79 -2.35
C GLY A 61 12.82 -7.68 -2.89
N ARG A 62 11.89 -8.14 -2.04
CA ARG A 62 10.69 -8.85 -2.47
C ARG A 62 9.53 -7.88 -2.66
N LEU A 63 9.03 -7.79 -3.90
CA LEU A 63 7.88 -6.99 -4.22
C LEU A 63 6.57 -7.75 -3.89
N PHE A 64 5.68 -7.06 -3.20
CA PHE A 64 4.31 -7.47 -2.90
C PHE A 64 3.34 -6.53 -3.61
N SER A 65 2.19 -7.07 -4.00
CA SER A 65 1.12 -6.30 -4.66
C SER A 65 -0.25 -6.60 -4.06
N GLY A 66 -1.18 -5.66 -4.23
CA GLY A 66 -2.55 -5.72 -3.74
C GLY A 66 -2.65 -5.97 -2.23
N ALA A 67 -3.48 -6.93 -1.85
CA ALA A 67 -3.71 -7.30 -0.45
C ALA A 67 -2.43 -7.62 0.33
N ARG A 68 -1.44 -8.27 -0.30
CA ARG A 68 -0.19 -8.63 0.37
C ARG A 68 0.68 -7.41 0.68
N ALA A 69 0.65 -6.40 -0.19
CA ALA A 69 1.32 -5.13 0.06
C ALA A 69 0.67 -4.40 1.26
N PHE A 70 -0.67 -4.41 1.34
CA PHE A 70 -1.38 -3.87 2.51
C PHE A 70 -1.06 -4.62 3.80
N ALA A 71 -1.05 -5.96 3.76
CA ALA A 71 -0.70 -6.79 4.90
C ALA A 71 0.71 -6.49 5.42
N ALA A 72 1.69 -6.36 4.51
CA ALA A 72 3.06 -5.97 4.84
C ALA A 72 3.11 -4.57 5.49
N MET A 73 2.42 -3.59 4.90
CA MET A 73 2.32 -2.22 5.42
C MET A 73 1.72 -2.18 6.84
N TRP A 74 0.61 -2.88 7.07
CA TRP A 74 0.00 -2.93 8.39
C TRP A 74 0.86 -3.68 9.42
N ARG A 75 1.59 -4.73 9.01
CA ARG A 75 2.55 -5.43 9.87
C ARG A 75 3.67 -4.53 10.38
N ALA A 76 4.11 -3.57 9.58
CA ALA A 76 5.18 -2.64 9.96
C ALA A 76 4.73 -1.61 11.02
N ILE A 77 3.43 -1.35 11.15
CA ILE A 77 2.87 -0.41 12.14
C ILE A 77 2.45 -1.18 13.40
N PRO A 78 2.99 -0.88 14.60
CA PRO A 78 2.67 -1.62 15.83
C PRO A 78 1.16 -1.69 16.13
N LEU A 79 0.43 -0.61 15.89
CA LEU A 79 -1.02 -0.53 16.11
C LEU A 79 -1.82 -1.40 15.14
N LEU A 80 -1.37 -1.52 13.89
CA LEU A 80 -2.04 -2.28 12.83
C LEU A 80 -1.45 -3.67 12.64
N ARG A 81 -0.39 -4.00 13.39
CA ARG A 81 0.31 -5.28 13.30
C ARG A 81 -0.61 -6.50 13.41
N PRO A 82 -1.57 -6.60 14.36
CA PRO A 82 -2.49 -7.74 14.39
C PRO A 82 -3.32 -7.86 13.10
N LEU A 83 -3.75 -6.73 12.52
CA LEU A 83 -4.47 -6.73 11.23
C LEU A 83 -3.56 -7.22 10.10
N GLY A 84 -2.31 -6.76 10.05
CA GLY A 84 -1.34 -7.21 9.05
C GLY A 84 -1.02 -8.71 9.15
N VAL A 85 -0.95 -9.25 10.39
CA VAL A 85 -0.74 -10.69 10.61
C VAL A 85 -1.96 -11.49 10.17
N VAL A 86 -3.17 -11.06 10.54
CA VAL A 86 -4.42 -11.70 10.09
C VAL A 86 -4.54 -11.64 8.57
N ALA A 87 -4.12 -10.54 7.95
CA ALA A 87 -4.17 -10.37 6.50
C ALA A 87 -3.16 -11.20 5.72
N ASP A 88 -2.10 -11.70 6.37
CA ASP A 88 -1.10 -12.58 5.76
C ASP A 88 -1.48 -14.08 5.85
N LEU A 89 -2.50 -14.41 6.66
CA LEU A 89 -2.99 -15.78 6.81
C LEU A 89 -3.54 -16.34 5.49
N PRO A 90 -3.26 -17.60 5.15
CA PRO A 90 -3.70 -18.21 3.90
C PRO A 90 -5.23 -18.21 3.75
N LEU A 91 -5.98 -18.29 4.85
CA LEU A 91 -7.45 -18.26 4.84
C LEU A 91 -8.03 -16.88 4.49
N THR A 92 -7.33 -15.78 4.80
CA THR A 92 -7.84 -14.43 4.57
C THR A 92 -7.50 -13.91 3.18
N ARG A 93 -6.54 -14.53 2.49
CA ARG A 93 -6.14 -14.20 1.11
C ARG A 93 -7.31 -14.07 0.13
N PRO A 94 -8.23 -15.04 -0.02
CA PRO A 94 -9.34 -14.91 -0.95
C PRO A 94 -10.31 -13.80 -0.57
N ILE A 95 -10.53 -13.59 0.73
CA ILE A 95 -11.40 -12.53 1.26
C ILE A 95 -10.80 -11.15 0.97
N LEU A 96 -9.51 -10.98 1.24
CA LEU A 96 -8.77 -9.75 0.97
C LEU A 96 -8.64 -9.46 -0.52
N GLU A 97 -8.47 -10.50 -1.35
CA GLU A 97 -8.44 -10.33 -2.80
C GLU A 97 -9.83 -9.93 -3.34
N LEU A 98 -10.90 -10.47 -2.77
CA LEU A 98 -12.26 -10.04 -3.08
C LEU A 98 -12.53 -8.60 -2.63
N ALA A 99 -12.14 -8.25 -1.40
CA ALA A 99 -12.22 -6.89 -0.87
C ALA A 99 -11.40 -5.91 -1.72
N TYR A 100 -10.20 -6.31 -2.13
CA TYR A 100 -9.32 -5.55 -3.01
C TYR A 100 -9.95 -5.31 -4.39
N ARG A 101 -10.56 -6.34 -5.00
CA ARG A 101 -11.32 -6.18 -6.26
C ARG A 101 -12.54 -5.27 -6.07
N GLY A 102 -13.22 -5.36 -4.93
CA GLY A 102 -14.29 -4.45 -4.54
C GLY A 102 -13.80 -3.00 -4.43
N PHE A 103 -12.66 -2.78 -3.77
CA PHE A 103 -12.00 -1.50 -3.68
C PHE A 103 -11.63 -0.94 -5.05
N LEU A 104 -11.09 -1.76 -5.96
CA LEU A 104 -10.80 -1.33 -7.35
C LEU A 104 -12.06 -0.87 -8.10
N ARG A 105 -13.22 -1.52 -7.88
CA ARG A 105 -14.51 -1.08 -8.43
C ARG A 105 -15.03 0.20 -7.79
N LEU A 106 -14.78 0.39 -6.49
CA LEU A 106 -15.12 1.60 -5.76
C LEU A 106 -14.18 2.77 -6.05
N ARG A 107 -12.93 2.50 -6.42
CA ARG A 107 -11.86 3.49 -6.65
C ARG A 107 -12.29 4.65 -7.55
N PRO A 108 -12.87 4.45 -8.76
CA PRO A 108 -13.30 5.57 -9.59
C PRO A 108 -14.49 6.36 -9.01
N ARG A 109 -15.28 5.78 -8.10
CA ARG A 109 -16.34 6.49 -7.38
C ARG A 109 -15.78 7.30 -6.21
N LEU A 110 -14.87 6.71 -5.44
CA LEU A 110 -14.15 7.38 -4.37
C LEU A 110 -13.28 8.52 -4.89
N GLN A 111 -12.59 8.33 -6.02
CA GLN A 111 -11.80 9.38 -6.67
C GLN A 111 -12.68 10.56 -7.05
N ARG A 112 -13.88 10.33 -7.61
CA ARG A 112 -14.85 11.40 -7.93
C ARG A 112 -15.43 12.13 -6.71
N TRP A 113 -15.50 11.45 -5.57
CA TRP A 113 -15.97 12.06 -4.31
C TRP A 113 -14.88 12.84 -3.58
N LEU A 114 -13.62 12.57 -3.90
CA LEU A 114 -12.44 13.13 -3.23
C LEU A 114 -11.66 14.13 -4.10
N SER A 115 -12.06 14.27 -5.37
CA SER A 115 -11.60 15.27 -6.35
C SER A 115 -12.31 16.60 -6.18
#